data_AF-Q9BY44-F1
#
_entry.id   AF-Q9BY44-F1
#
_cell.length_a   1.000
_cell.length_b   1.000
_cell.length_c   1.000
_cell.angle_alpha   90.00
_cell.angle_beta   90.00
_cell.angle_gamma   90.00
#
_symmetry.space_group_name_H-M   'P 1'
#
loop_
_entity.id
_entity.type
_entity.pdbx_description
1 polymer ?
#
loop_
_entity_poly.entity_id
_entity_poly.type
_entity_poly.pdbx_seq_one_letter_code
_entity_poly.pdbx_strand_id
1 'polypeptide(L)'
;MAPSTPLLTVRGSEGLYMVNGPPHFTESTVFPRESGKNCKVCIFSKDGTLFAWGNGEKVNIISVTNKGLLHSFDLLKAVCLEFSPKNTVLATWQPYTTSKDGTAGIPNLQLYDVKTGTCLKSFIQKKMQNWCPSWSEDETLCARNVNNEVHFFENNNFNTIANKLHLQKINDFVLSPGPQPYKVAVYVPGSKGAPSFVRLYQYPNFAGPHAALANKSFFKADKVTMLWNKKATAVLVIASTDVDKTGASYYGEQTLHYIATNGESAVVQLPKNGPIYDVVWNSSSTEFCAVYGFMPAKATIFNLKCDPVFDFGTGPRNAAYYSPHGHILVLAGFGNLRGQMEVWDVKNYKLISKPVASDSTYFAWCPDGEHILTATCAPRLRVNNGYKIWHYTGSILHKYDVPSNAELWQVSWQPFLDGIFPAKTITYQAVPSEVPNEEPKVATAYRPPALRNKPITNSKLHEEEPPQNMKPQSGNDKPLSKTALKNQRKHEAKKAAKQEARSDKSPDLAPTPAPQSTPRNTVSQSISGDPEIDKKIKNLKKKLKAIEQLKEQAATGKQLEKNQLEKIQKETALLQELEDLELGI
;
A
#
# COMPACT_ATOMS: atom_id res chain seq x y z
N MET A 1 15.32 -21.94 20.80
CA MET A 1 16.41 -20.95 20.93
C MET A 1 15.81 -19.58 20.70
N ALA A 2 16.20 -18.56 21.47
CA ALA A 2 15.79 -17.19 21.17
C ALA A 2 16.29 -16.82 19.76
N PRO A 3 15.50 -16.13 18.94
CA PRO A 3 15.96 -15.70 17.62
C PRO A 3 17.18 -14.79 17.79
N SER A 4 18.14 -14.90 16.88
CA SER A 4 19.32 -14.01 16.89
C SER A 4 18.88 -12.57 16.69
N THR A 5 19.54 -11.65 17.39
CA THR A 5 19.34 -10.20 17.20
C THR A 5 19.60 -9.83 15.73
N PRO A 6 18.65 -9.18 15.03
CA PRO A 6 18.86 -8.75 13.66
C PRO A 6 20.06 -7.83 13.51
N LEU A 7 20.88 -8.08 12.49
CA LEU A 7 22.00 -7.19 12.14
C LEU A 7 21.53 -6.04 11.26
N LEU A 8 22.20 -4.90 11.34
CA LEU A 8 22.04 -3.76 10.44
C LEU A 8 23.27 -3.64 9.56
N THR A 9 23.11 -3.72 8.24
CA THR A 9 24.20 -3.39 7.30
C THR A 9 24.25 -1.89 7.07
N VAL A 10 25.47 -1.34 7.03
CA VAL A 10 25.73 0.08 6.78
C VAL A 10 26.77 0.18 5.67
N ARG A 11 26.42 0.88 4.58
CA ARG A 11 27.30 1.12 3.44
C ARG A 11 27.39 2.62 3.16
N GLY A 12 28.61 3.13 3.10
CA GLY A 12 28.88 4.53 2.81
C GLY A 12 30.34 4.78 2.44
N SER A 13 30.76 6.05 2.50
CA SER A 13 32.14 6.47 2.22
C SER A 13 33.18 5.84 3.16
N GLU A 14 32.75 5.38 4.34
CA GLU A 14 33.57 4.69 5.35
C GLU A 14 33.75 3.20 5.05
N GLY A 15 33.08 2.69 4.02
CA GLY A 15 33.08 1.28 3.65
C GLY A 15 31.74 0.58 3.89
N LEU A 16 31.81 -0.74 4.00
CA LEU A 16 30.69 -1.63 4.33
C LEU A 16 30.99 -2.33 5.66
N TYR A 17 30.04 -2.31 6.59
CA TYR A 17 30.12 -3.02 7.88
C TYR A 17 28.73 -3.43 8.37
N MET A 18 28.69 -4.22 9.44
CA MET A 18 27.46 -4.64 10.12
C MET A 18 27.44 -4.16 11.57
N VAL A 19 26.26 -3.82 12.07
CA VAL A 19 26.01 -3.37 13.45
C VAL A 19 25.01 -4.33 14.08
N ASN A 20 25.24 -4.73 15.33
CA ASN A 20 24.28 -5.54 16.08
C ASN A 20 23.02 -4.72 16.36
N GLY A 21 21.84 -5.30 16.14
CA GLY A 21 20.58 -4.64 16.42
C GLY A 21 20.34 -4.34 17.91
N PRO A 22 19.13 -3.86 18.24
CA PRO A 22 18.75 -3.53 19.61
C PRO A 22 18.96 -4.72 20.56
N PRO A 23 19.45 -4.48 21.80
CA PRO A 23 19.79 -3.19 22.39
C PRO A 23 21.28 -2.80 22.25
N HIS A 24 22.09 -3.55 21.50
CA HIS A 24 23.55 -3.45 21.60
C HIS A 24 24.17 -2.33 20.74
N PHE A 25 23.74 -2.18 19.49
CA PHE A 25 24.20 -1.11 18.57
C PHE A 25 25.73 -0.99 18.41
N THR A 26 26.45 -2.09 18.58
CA THR A 26 27.91 -2.18 18.39
C THR A 26 28.25 -2.81 17.05
N GLU A 27 29.42 -2.50 16.49
CA GLU A 27 29.89 -3.17 15.28
C GLU A 27 29.98 -4.68 15.48
N SER A 28 29.43 -5.44 14.53
CA SER A 28 29.35 -6.88 14.59
C SER A 28 30.62 -7.51 14.04
N THR A 29 31.14 -8.53 14.75
CA THR A 29 32.30 -9.31 14.28
C THR A 29 31.92 -10.40 13.28
N VAL A 30 30.65 -10.48 12.87
CA VAL A 30 30.15 -11.46 11.88
C VAL A 30 30.71 -11.19 10.49
N PHE A 31 30.95 -9.92 10.17
CA PHE A 31 31.43 -9.47 8.88
C PHE A 31 32.68 -8.61 9.08
N PRO A 32 33.83 -8.95 8.49
CA PRO A 32 35.00 -8.08 8.53
C PRO A 32 34.69 -6.81 7.74
N ARG A 33 34.87 -5.65 8.37
CA ARG A 33 34.65 -4.35 7.73
C ARG A 33 35.44 -4.25 6.43
N GLU A 34 34.76 -3.85 5.37
CA GLU A 34 35.32 -3.60 4.05
C GLU A 34 35.55 -2.10 3.89
N SER A 35 36.78 -1.63 4.08
CA SER A 35 37.12 -0.19 4.01
C SER A 35 37.09 0.38 2.59
N GLY A 36 36.92 -0.47 1.57
CA GLY A 36 36.91 -0.06 0.17
C GLY A 36 35.69 0.78 -0.21
N LYS A 37 35.91 1.98 -0.75
CA LYS A 37 34.86 2.84 -1.34
C LYS A 37 34.20 2.24 -2.58
N ASN A 38 34.77 1.16 -3.11
CA ASN A 38 34.33 0.51 -4.35
C ASN A 38 33.20 -0.50 -4.15
N CYS A 39 32.66 -0.63 -2.93
CA CYS A 39 31.50 -1.49 -2.68
C CYS A 39 30.23 -0.93 -3.34
N LYS A 40 29.89 -1.45 -4.53
CA LYS A 40 28.78 -0.91 -5.34
C LYS A 40 27.41 -1.51 -5.00
N VAL A 41 27.39 -2.76 -4.55
CA VAL A 41 26.16 -3.52 -4.28
C VAL A 41 26.37 -4.47 -3.11
N CYS A 42 25.35 -4.61 -2.27
CA CYS A 42 25.29 -5.61 -1.21
C CYS A 42 23.83 -6.03 -0.97
N ILE A 43 23.64 -7.29 -0.60
CA ILE A 43 22.30 -7.86 -0.38
C ILE A 43 22.38 -9.03 0.62
N PHE A 44 21.35 -9.14 1.47
CA PHE A 44 21.11 -10.36 2.26
C PHE A 44 20.29 -11.37 1.45
N SER A 45 20.47 -12.66 1.73
CA SER A 45 19.46 -13.65 1.35
C SER A 45 18.10 -13.32 1.99
N LYS A 46 17.03 -13.91 1.45
CA LYS A 46 15.67 -13.66 1.92
C LYS A 46 15.46 -14.02 3.41
N ASP A 47 16.11 -15.08 3.87
CA ASP A 47 16.10 -15.54 5.26
C ASP A 47 17.18 -14.90 6.15
N GLY A 48 18.03 -14.05 5.56
CA GLY A 48 19.15 -13.36 6.24
C GLY A 48 20.34 -14.24 6.61
N THR A 49 20.38 -15.51 6.21
CA THR A 49 21.47 -16.44 6.57
C THR A 49 22.75 -16.23 5.76
N LEU A 50 22.62 -15.65 4.56
CA LEU A 50 23.72 -15.32 3.66
C LEU A 50 23.78 -13.82 3.40
N PHE A 51 24.97 -13.34 3.12
CA PHE A 51 25.20 -11.96 2.71
C PHE A 51 26.18 -11.92 1.55
N ALA A 52 25.80 -11.24 0.46
CA ALA A 52 26.64 -11.04 -0.70
C ALA A 52 26.96 -9.57 -0.93
N TRP A 53 28.18 -9.27 -1.35
CA TRP A 53 28.59 -7.92 -1.73
C TRP A 53 29.60 -7.92 -2.86
N GLY A 54 29.57 -6.88 -3.67
CA GLY A 54 30.56 -6.62 -4.71
C GLY A 54 31.51 -5.52 -4.25
N ASN A 55 32.78 -5.85 -4.00
CA ASN A 55 33.81 -4.89 -3.52
C ASN A 55 34.48 -4.09 -4.64
N GLY A 56 34.01 -4.25 -5.88
CA GLY A 56 34.56 -3.60 -7.08
C GLY A 56 35.60 -4.44 -7.81
N GLU A 57 36.06 -5.55 -7.22
CA GLU A 57 36.95 -6.54 -7.83
C GLU A 57 36.26 -7.89 -7.97
N LYS A 58 35.61 -8.32 -6.88
CA LYS A 58 34.94 -9.61 -6.75
C LYS A 58 33.55 -9.43 -6.17
N VAL A 59 32.72 -10.44 -6.40
CA VAL A 59 31.49 -10.66 -5.65
C VAL A 59 31.76 -11.76 -4.63
N ASN A 60 31.55 -11.46 -3.36
CA ASN A 60 31.77 -12.41 -2.26
C ASN A 60 30.42 -12.81 -1.66
N ILE A 61 30.35 -14.04 -1.13
CA ILE A 61 29.23 -14.54 -0.34
C ILE A 61 29.77 -15.02 1.00
N ILE A 62 29.19 -14.57 2.11
CA ILE A 62 29.44 -15.14 3.43
C ILE A 62 28.18 -15.78 4.01
N SER A 63 28.37 -16.75 4.90
CA SER A 63 27.34 -17.18 5.84
C SER A 63 27.37 -16.30 7.07
N VAL A 64 26.26 -15.62 7.35
CA VAL A 64 26.08 -14.76 8.53
C VAL A 64 26.05 -15.62 9.80
N THR A 65 25.43 -16.81 9.72
CA THR A 65 25.34 -17.76 10.85
C THR A 65 26.70 -18.37 11.19
N ASN A 66 27.46 -18.82 10.18
CA ASN A 66 28.73 -19.53 10.38
C ASN A 66 29.94 -18.60 10.39
N LYS A 67 29.75 -17.30 10.09
CA LYS A 67 30.80 -16.27 10.00
C LYS A 67 31.94 -16.66 9.05
N GLY A 68 31.60 -17.31 7.94
CA GLY A 68 32.57 -17.86 6.99
C GLY A 68 32.30 -17.39 5.56
N LEU A 69 33.37 -17.10 4.82
CA LEU A 69 33.32 -16.88 3.37
C LEU A 69 32.98 -18.20 2.68
N LEU A 70 31.92 -18.20 1.87
CA LEU A 70 31.47 -19.35 1.10
C LEU A 70 32.14 -19.36 -0.28
N HIS A 71 31.98 -18.27 -1.04
CA HIS A 71 32.48 -18.15 -2.42
C HIS A 71 32.93 -16.74 -2.74
N SER A 72 33.85 -16.63 -3.70
CA SER A 72 34.29 -15.38 -4.32
C SER A 72 34.32 -15.55 -5.84
N PHE A 73 33.68 -14.64 -6.56
CA PHE A 73 33.59 -14.64 -8.02
C PHE A 73 34.29 -13.40 -8.59
N ASP A 74 35.15 -13.58 -9.59
CA ASP A 74 35.89 -12.47 -10.23
C ASP A 74 34.98 -11.68 -11.19
N LEU A 75 34.07 -10.88 -10.60
CA LEU A 75 33.03 -10.10 -11.29
C LEU A 75 33.18 -8.59 -11.03
N LEU A 76 34.22 -7.99 -11.61
CA LEU A 76 34.61 -6.58 -11.48
C LEU A 76 33.46 -5.58 -11.69
N LYS A 77 32.53 -5.88 -12.61
CA LYS A 77 31.50 -4.96 -13.08
C LYS A 77 30.09 -5.30 -12.57
N ALA A 78 29.96 -6.24 -11.63
CA ALA A 78 28.66 -6.55 -11.04
C ALA A 78 28.09 -5.33 -10.31
N VAL A 79 26.83 -5.01 -10.59
CA VAL A 79 26.11 -3.88 -9.99
C VAL A 79 24.75 -4.27 -9.43
N CYS A 80 24.24 -5.45 -9.79
CA CYS A 80 23.06 -6.04 -9.17
C CYS A 80 23.35 -7.46 -8.73
N LEU A 81 22.78 -7.83 -7.58
CA LEU A 81 22.84 -9.16 -6.98
C LEU A 81 21.44 -9.50 -6.48
N GLU A 82 21.01 -10.75 -6.66
CA GLU A 82 19.75 -11.26 -6.10
C GLU A 82 19.92 -12.73 -5.74
N PHE A 83 19.51 -13.12 -4.54
CA PHE A 83 19.42 -14.53 -4.17
C PHE A 83 18.06 -15.10 -4.53
N SER A 84 18.03 -16.36 -4.96
CA SER A 84 16.78 -17.11 -5.05
C SER A 84 16.20 -17.37 -3.65
N PRO A 85 14.87 -17.59 -3.50
CA PRO A 85 14.20 -17.61 -2.19
C PRO A 85 14.71 -18.61 -1.13
N LYS A 86 15.27 -19.75 -1.53
CA LYS A 86 15.93 -20.75 -0.64
C LYS A 86 17.46 -20.71 -0.73
N ASN A 87 18.01 -19.65 -1.30
CA ASN A 87 19.45 -19.38 -1.35
C ASN A 87 20.26 -20.42 -2.14
N THR A 88 19.66 -21.12 -3.10
CA THR A 88 20.40 -22.09 -3.92
C THR A 88 21.12 -21.43 -5.10
N VAL A 89 20.59 -20.31 -5.59
CA VAL A 89 21.12 -19.58 -6.75
C VAL A 89 21.40 -18.12 -6.38
N LEU A 90 22.57 -17.62 -6.79
CA LEU A 90 22.88 -16.19 -6.83
C LEU A 90 22.82 -15.70 -8.28
N ALA A 91 21.92 -14.78 -8.56
CA ALA A 91 21.89 -14.04 -9.82
C ALA A 91 22.78 -12.81 -9.73
N THR A 92 23.68 -12.63 -10.70
CA THR A 92 24.53 -11.45 -10.81
C THR A 92 24.29 -10.76 -12.15
N TRP A 93 24.32 -9.43 -12.15
CA TRP A 93 24.20 -8.65 -13.38
C TRP A 93 25.22 -7.52 -13.45
N GLN A 94 25.79 -7.38 -14.64
CA GLN A 94 26.71 -6.30 -14.99
C GLN A 94 26.20 -5.54 -16.22
N PRO A 95 26.58 -4.26 -16.40
CA PRO A 95 26.23 -3.49 -17.60
C PRO A 95 26.66 -4.22 -18.87
N TYR A 96 25.73 -4.40 -19.81
CA TYR A 96 26.00 -5.06 -21.08
C TYR A 96 26.95 -4.21 -21.93
N THR A 97 28.06 -4.81 -22.37
CA THR A 97 29.03 -4.18 -23.27
C THR A 97 29.27 -5.06 -24.49
N THR A 98 29.29 -4.47 -25.68
CA THR A 98 29.70 -5.13 -26.92
C THR A 98 31.20 -4.93 -27.14
N SER A 99 31.88 -5.93 -27.73
CA SER A 99 33.25 -5.70 -28.22
C SER A 99 33.23 -4.69 -29.38
N LYS A 100 34.36 -4.01 -29.62
CA LYS A 100 34.52 -3.10 -30.76
C LYS A 100 34.42 -3.83 -32.10
N ASP A 101 34.64 -5.14 -32.12
CA ASP A 101 34.70 -5.98 -33.33
C ASP A 101 33.32 -6.39 -33.88
N GLY A 102 32.22 -5.82 -33.35
CA GLY A 102 30.85 -6.14 -33.77
C GLY A 102 30.35 -7.53 -33.33
N THR A 103 31.17 -8.31 -32.62
CA THR A 103 30.75 -9.58 -32.02
C THR A 103 29.67 -9.33 -30.97
N ALA A 104 28.68 -10.22 -30.92
CA ALA A 104 27.66 -10.20 -29.87
C ALA A 104 28.33 -10.06 -28.48
N GLY A 105 27.76 -9.22 -27.63
CA GLY A 105 28.33 -8.93 -26.32
C GLY A 105 28.35 -10.15 -25.42
N ILE A 106 29.24 -10.12 -24.43
CA ILE A 106 29.40 -11.21 -23.46
C ILE A 106 28.11 -11.32 -22.62
N PRO A 107 27.63 -12.53 -22.31
CA PRO A 107 26.57 -12.74 -21.34
C PRO A 107 26.83 -11.97 -20.05
N ASN A 108 25.88 -11.15 -19.64
CA ASN A 108 26.04 -10.19 -18.54
C ASN A 108 25.11 -10.47 -17.35
N LEU A 109 24.21 -11.45 -17.49
CA LEU A 109 23.47 -12.05 -16.40
C LEU A 109 24.00 -13.46 -16.18
N GLN A 110 24.48 -13.77 -14.99
CA GLN A 110 25.00 -15.08 -14.62
C GLN A 110 24.26 -15.62 -13.40
N LEU A 111 23.98 -16.92 -13.42
CA LEU A 111 23.33 -17.64 -12.33
C LEU A 111 24.33 -18.62 -11.75
N TYR A 112 24.68 -18.45 -10.47
CA TYR A 112 25.64 -19.28 -9.76
C TYR A 112 24.94 -20.18 -8.75
N ASP A 113 25.33 -21.44 -8.69
CA ASP A 113 24.96 -22.31 -7.58
C ASP A 113 25.72 -21.86 -6.32
N VAL A 114 24.98 -21.52 -5.26
CA VAL A 114 25.53 -20.98 -4.02
C VAL A 114 26.28 -22.05 -3.22
N LYS A 115 25.95 -23.33 -3.39
CA LYS A 115 26.62 -24.42 -2.69
C LYS A 115 27.95 -24.76 -3.36
N THR A 116 27.97 -24.92 -4.68
CA THR A 116 29.16 -25.37 -5.41
C THR A 116 30.03 -24.22 -5.94
N GLY A 117 29.49 -23.01 -6.07
CA GLY A 117 30.16 -21.88 -6.70
C GLY A 117 30.20 -21.97 -8.24
N THR A 118 29.55 -22.96 -8.85
CA THR A 118 29.59 -23.14 -10.31
C THR A 118 28.57 -22.25 -11.01
N CYS A 119 28.93 -21.70 -12.17
CA CYS A 119 27.98 -20.98 -13.03
C CYS A 119 27.02 -21.98 -13.69
N LEU A 120 25.75 -21.95 -13.30
CA LEU A 120 24.68 -22.78 -13.85
C LEU A 120 24.30 -22.35 -15.26
N LYS A 121 24.18 -21.03 -15.49
CA LYS A 121 23.83 -20.47 -16.80
C LYS A 121 24.21 -19.02 -16.93
N SER A 122 24.58 -18.64 -18.14
CA SER A 122 24.81 -17.25 -18.53
C SER A 122 23.83 -16.82 -19.62
N PHE A 123 23.28 -15.63 -19.49
CA PHE A 123 22.33 -15.05 -20.44
C PHE A 123 22.73 -13.62 -20.83
N ILE A 124 22.26 -13.16 -21.99
CA ILE A 124 22.33 -11.75 -22.38
C ILE A 124 21.08 -11.04 -21.88
N GLN A 125 21.25 -9.95 -21.13
CA GLN A 125 20.17 -9.10 -20.61
C GLN A 125 20.56 -7.63 -20.74
N LYS A 126 20.22 -7.04 -21.89
CA LYS A 126 20.68 -5.69 -22.28
C LYS A 126 20.11 -4.58 -21.39
N LYS A 127 18.86 -4.73 -20.95
CA LYS A 127 18.16 -3.75 -20.11
C LYS A 127 18.36 -4.12 -18.63
N MET A 128 18.65 -3.11 -17.80
CA MET A 128 18.67 -3.25 -16.34
C MET A 128 17.26 -3.43 -15.76
N GLN A 129 16.23 -2.85 -16.39
CA GLN A 129 14.85 -3.13 -16.01
C GLN A 129 14.54 -4.62 -16.22
N ASN A 130 13.92 -5.24 -15.22
CA ASN A 130 13.57 -6.68 -15.23
C ASN A 130 14.77 -7.58 -15.53
N TRP A 131 15.95 -7.19 -15.02
CA TRP A 131 17.18 -7.93 -15.24
C TRP A 131 17.16 -9.30 -14.58
N CYS A 132 16.55 -9.39 -13.40
CA CYS A 132 16.56 -10.58 -12.56
C CYS A 132 15.47 -11.56 -13.00
N PRO A 133 15.75 -12.86 -13.12
CA PRO A 133 14.71 -13.88 -13.14
C PRO A 133 13.89 -13.85 -11.84
N SER A 134 12.68 -14.40 -11.88
CA SER A 134 11.80 -14.51 -10.71
C SER A 134 11.59 -15.97 -10.38
N TRP A 135 11.70 -16.34 -9.11
CA TRP A 135 11.51 -17.71 -8.64
C TRP A 135 10.20 -17.85 -7.85
N SER A 136 9.62 -19.05 -7.86
CA SER A 136 8.66 -19.45 -6.83
C SER A 136 9.35 -19.54 -5.46
N GLU A 137 8.58 -19.41 -4.38
CA GLU A 137 9.10 -19.52 -2.99
C GLU A 137 9.82 -20.84 -2.72
N ASP A 138 9.40 -21.91 -3.38
CA ASP A 138 10.01 -23.23 -3.25
C ASP A 138 11.15 -23.51 -4.24
N GLU A 139 11.48 -22.54 -5.11
CA GLU A 139 12.48 -22.60 -6.19
C GLU A 139 12.28 -23.70 -7.23
N THR A 140 11.13 -24.35 -7.25
CA THR A 140 10.82 -25.36 -8.28
C THR A 140 10.57 -24.71 -9.64
N LEU A 141 10.15 -23.44 -9.67
CA LEU A 141 9.84 -22.71 -10.89
C LEU A 141 10.65 -21.41 -10.92
N CYS A 142 11.32 -21.16 -12.04
CA CYS A 142 11.96 -19.89 -12.34
C CYS A 142 11.41 -19.35 -13.67
N ALA A 143 10.98 -18.09 -13.67
CA ALA A 143 10.49 -17.41 -14.85
C ALA A 143 11.41 -16.25 -15.25
N ARG A 144 11.54 -16.03 -16.56
CA ARG A 144 12.32 -14.92 -17.11
C ARG A 144 11.58 -14.28 -18.28
N ASN A 145 11.60 -12.95 -18.32
CA ASN A 145 11.10 -12.18 -19.46
C ASN A 145 12.10 -12.25 -20.64
N VAL A 146 11.57 -12.61 -21.80
CA VAL A 146 12.24 -12.54 -23.10
C VAL A 146 11.27 -11.83 -24.06
N ASN A 147 11.77 -11.16 -25.11
CA ASN A 147 10.92 -10.38 -26.02
C ASN A 147 9.67 -11.19 -26.48
N ASN A 148 8.47 -10.74 -26.07
CA ASN A 148 7.15 -11.35 -26.35
C ASN A 148 6.87 -12.73 -25.69
N GLU A 149 7.73 -13.20 -24.79
CA GLU A 149 7.57 -14.49 -24.12
C GLU A 149 8.01 -14.45 -22.66
N VAL A 150 7.35 -15.21 -21.80
CA VAL A 150 7.91 -15.57 -20.49
C VAL A 150 8.37 -17.02 -20.57
N HIS A 151 9.66 -17.24 -20.36
CA HIS A 151 10.25 -18.59 -20.32
C HIS A 151 10.23 -19.10 -18.89
N PHE A 152 9.75 -20.33 -18.72
CA PHE A 152 9.70 -21.01 -17.43
C PHE A 152 10.68 -22.18 -17.41
N PHE A 153 11.49 -22.25 -16.37
CA PHE A 153 12.46 -23.29 -16.08
C PHE A 153 12.04 -23.99 -14.79
N GLU A 154 12.21 -25.31 -14.75
CA GLU A 154 11.88 -26.12 -13.59
C GLU A 154 13.14 -26.61 -12.88
N ASN A 155 13.10 -26.66 -11.53
CA ASN A 155 14.14 -27.20 -10.66
C ASN A 155 15.54 -26.61 -10.92
N ASN A 156 15.61 -25.31 -11.21
CA ASN A 156 16.84 -24.60 -11.59
C ASN A 156 17.59 -25.23 -12.79
N ASN A 157 16.93 -26.02 -13.63
CA ASN A 157 17.49 -26.48 -14.90
C ASN A 157 17.31 -25.43 -15.99
N PHE A 158 18.30 -24.54 -16.12
CA PHE A 158 18.28 -23.45 -17.09
C PHE A 158 18.70 -23.86 -18.51
N ASN A 159 18.91 -25.15 -18.78
CA ASN A 159 19.25 -25.65 -20.12
C ASN A 159 18.01 -25.96 -20.97
N THR A 160 16.89 -26.27 -20.33
CA THR A 160 15.64 -26.66 -21.00
C THR A 160 14.51 -25.75 -20.55
N ILE A 161 13.84 -25.12 -21.50
CA ILE A 161 12.64 -24.33 -21.21
C ILE A 161 11.47 -25.31 -21.05
N ALA A 162 10.94 -25.42 -19.83
CA ALA A 162 9.86 -26.35 -19.51
C ALA A 162 8.52 -25.88 -20.11
N ASN A 163 8.24 -24.58 -20.07
CA ASN A 163 7.04 -24.01 -20.67
C ASN A 163 7.27 -22.55 -21.10
N LYS A 164 6.39 -22.03 -21.96
CA LYS A 164 6.43 -20.65 -22.45
C LYS A 164 5.04 -20.04 -22.43
N LEU A 165 4.92 -18.87 -21.83
CA LEU A 165 3.76 -18.00 -22.03
C LEU A 165 4.06 -17.07 -23.19
N HIS A 166 3.47 -17.37 -24.35
CA HIS A 166 3.61 -16.55 -25.55
C HIS A 166 2.52 -15.47 -25.57
N LEU A 167 2.92 -14.20 -25.53
CA LEU A 167 2.00 -13.08 -25.60
C LEU A 167 2.72 -11.85 -26.16
N GLN A 168 2.16 -11.27 -27.22
CA GLN A 168 2.81 -10.13 -27.88
C GLN A 168 2.98 -8.94 -26.93
N LYS A 169 4.19 -8.36 -26.95
CA LYS A 169 4.56 -7.14 -26.23
C LYS A 169 4.44 -7.24 -24.70
N ILE A 170 4.65 -8.41 -24.10
CA ILE A 170 4.84 -8.50 -22.64
C ILE A 170 5.90 -7.50 -22.21
N ASN A 171 5.50 -6.54 -21.39
CA ASN A 171 6.42 -5.53 -20.86
C ASN A 171 6.94 -5.95 -19.49
N ASP A 172 6.07 -6.53 -18.66
CA ASP A 172 6.42 -6.94 -17.31
C ASP A 172 5.63 -8.16 -16.83
N PHE A 173 6.15 -8.85 -15.82
CA PHE A 173 5.48 -9.99 -15.19
C PHE A 173 5.86 -10.11 -13.72
N VAL A 174 4.98 -10.72 -12.91
CA VAL A 174 5.27 -11.05 -11.51
C VAL A 174 4.73 -12.44 -11.18
N LEU A 175 5.59 -13.31 -10.66
CA LEU A 175 5.18 -14.61 -10.11
C LEU A 175 4.48 -14.43 -8.76
N SER A 176 3.48 -15.28 -8.51
CA SER A 176 2.79 -15.29 -7.23
C SER A 176 3.69 -15.83 -6.10
N PRO A 177 3.65 -15.24 -4.90
CA PRO A 177 4.28 -15.85 -3.74
C PRO A 177 3.56 -17.14 -3.31
N GLY A 178 4.21 -17.95 -2.48
CA GLY A 178 3.63 -19.17 -1.90
C GLY A 178 3.79 -20.45 -2.74
N PRO A 179 3.19 -21.55 -2.27
CA PRO A 179 3.32 -22.88 -2.87
C PRO A 179 2.43 -23.04 -4.11
N GLN A 180 2.49 -24.23 -4.73
CA GLN A 180 1.59 -24.61 -5.83
C GLN A 180 0.11 -24.47 -5.45
N PRO A 181 -0.75 -24.12 -6.42
CA PRO A 181 -0.45 -23.87 -7.83
C PRO A 181 0.19 -22.50 -8.06
N TYR A 182 1.28 -22.44 -8.83
CA TYR A 182 1.94 -21.17 -9.16
C TYR A 182 1.09 -20.37 -10.13
N LYS A 183 1.03 -19.05 -9.91
CA LYS A 183 0.32 -18.12 -10.77
C LYS A 183 1.29 -17.05 -11.27
N VAL A 184 0.96 -16.48 -12.42
CA VAL A 184 1.76 -15.42 -13.03
C VAL A 184 0.84 -14.29 -13.47
N ALA A 185 1.17 -13.07 -13.06
CA ALA A 185 0.58 -11.86 -13.59
C ALA A 185 1.46 -11.33 -14.72
N VAL A 186 0.86 -11.01 -15.87
CA VAL A 186 1.57 -10.40 -17.00
C VAL A 186 0.90 -9.10 -17.41
N TYR A 187 1.74 -8.09 -17.69
CA TYR A 187 1.32 -6.80 -18.20
C TYR A 187 1.67 -6.65 -19.68
N VAL A 188 0.67 -6.26 -20.47
CA VAL A 188 0.84 -5.87 -21.88
C VAL A 188 0.34 -4.43 -22.07
N PRO A 189 1.20 -3.52 -22.54
CA PRO A 189 0.79 -2.15 -22.86
C PRO A 189 -0.10 -2.15 -24.11
N GLY A 190 -1.13 -1.31 -24.08
CA GLY A 190 -2.03 -1.10 -25.20
C GLY A 190 -1.31 -0.44 -26.38
N SER A 191 -1.70 -0.81 -27.60
CA SER A 191 -1.32 -0.10 -28.82
C SER A 191 -2.35 0.97 -29.18
N LYS A 192 -2.08 1.78 -30.21
CA LYS A 192 -3.04 2.79 -30.71
C LYS A 192 -4.42 2.14 -30.96
N GLY A 193 -5.41 2.51 -30.15
CA GLY A 193 -6.78 2.01 -30.21
C GLY A 193 -7.09 0.76 -29.36
N ALA A 194 -6.08 0.08 -28.82
CA ALA A 194 -6.26 -1.09 -27.95
C ALA A 194 -5.96 -0.74 -26.49
N PRO A 195 -6.71 -1.29 -25.51
CA PRO A 195 -6.42 -1.07 -24.10
C PRO A 195 -5.13 -1.79 -23.69
N SER A 196 -4.49 -1.29 -22.63
CA SER A 196 -3.53 -2.07 -21.86
C SER A 196 -4.27 -3.12 -21.05
N PHE A 197 -3.61 -4.21 -20.69
CA PHE A 197 -4.22 -5.22 -19.84
C PHE A 197 -3.22 -5.93 -18.93
N VAL A 198 -3.73 -6.39 -17.80
CA VAL A 198 -3.07 -7.35 -16.91
C VAL A 198 -3.87 -8.64 -16.91
N ARG A 199 -3.19 -9.77 -17.14
CA ARG A 199 -3.78 -11.10 -17.11
C ARG A 199 -3.11 -11.96 -16.06
N LEU A 200 -3.91 -12.73 -15.35
CA LEU A 200 -3.46 -13.77 -14.42
C LEU A 200 -3.59 -15.12 -15.10
N TYR A 201 -2.54 -15.94 -15.05
CA TYR A 201 -2.55 -17.33 -15.50
C TYR A 201 -2.10 -18.24 -14.36
N GLN A 202 -2.53 -19.51 -14.41
CA GLN A 202 -1.97 -20.56 -13.58
C GLN A 202 -0.92 -21.32 -14.39
N TYR A 203 0.29 -21.49 -13.87
CA TYR A 203 1.28 -22.38 -14.49
C TYR A 203 0.84 -23.85 -14.33
N PRO A 204 1.00 -24.73 -15.34
CA PRO A 204 1.50 -24.51 -16.71
C PRO A 204 0.41 -24.14 -17.74
N ASN A 205 -0.80 -23.84 -17.29
CA ASN A 205 -2.00 -23.68 -18.11
C ASN A 205 -2.07 -22.30 -18.79
N PHE A 206 -1.46 -22.19 -19.97
CA PHE A 206 -1.44 -20.94 -20.77
C PHE A 206 -2.29 -20.99 -22.04
N ALA A 207 -2.75 -22.18 -22.45
CA ALA A 207 -3.45 -22.38 -23.71
C ALA A 207 -4.96 -22.48 -23.51
N GLY A 208 -5.72 -21.87 -24.43
CA GLY A 208 -7.18 -21.96 -24.48
C GLY A 208 -7.90 -20.66 -24.08
N PRO A 209 -9.21 -20.54 -24.42
CA PRO A 209 -10.00 -19.33 -24.22
C PRO A 209 -10.20 -18.96 -22.73
N HIS A 210 -10.09 -19.94 -21.83
CA HIS A 210 -10.28 -19.79 -20.38
C HIS A 210 -8.97 -19.97 -19.59
N ALA A 211 -7.82 -19.89 -20.26
CA ALA A 211 -6.51 -20.06 -19.58
C ALA A 211 -6.20 -18.93 -18.59
N ALA A 212 -6.70 -17.72 -18.87
CA ALA A 212 -6.56 -16.60 -17.97
C ALA A 212 -7.55 -16.73 -16.80
N LEU A 213 -7.02 -16.85 -15.57
CA LEU A 213 -7.81 -16.84 -14.33
C LEU A 213 -8.59 -15.54 -14.15
N ALA A 214 -7.97 -14.42 -14.55
CA ALA A 214 -8.57 -13.10 -14.53
C ALA A 214 -7.92 -12.22 -15.60
N ASN A 215 -8.68 -11.27 -16.12
CA ASN A 215 -8.22 -10.29 -17.09
C ASN A 215 -8.78 -8.91 -16.74
N LYS A 216 -7.90 -7.93 -16.52
CA LYS A 216 -8.28 -6.54 -16.31
C LYS A 216 -7.70 -5.67 -17.41
N SER A 217 -8.58 -5.07 -18.19
CA SER A 217 -8.22 -4.10 -19.23
C SER A 217 -8.40 -2.68 -18.69
N PHE A 218 -7.50 -1.77 -19.07
CA PHE A 218 -7.57 -0.35 -18.74
C PHE A 218 -6.92 0.47 -19.86
N PHE A 219 -7.38 1.70 -20.03
CA PHE A 219 -6.76 2.65 -20.94
C PHE A 219 -5.78 3.53 -20.18
N LYS A 220 -4.95 4.28 -20.91
CA LYS A 220 -4.02 5.27 -20.33
C LYS A 220 -3.07 4.64 -19.31
N ALA A 221 -2.13 3.81 -19.78
CA ALA A 221 -1.08 3.27 -18.93
C ALA A 221 0.23 3.18 -19.70
N ASP A 222 1.19 4.00 -19.29
CA ASP A 222 2.56 3.98 -19.80
C ASP A 222 3.43 3.06 -18.94
N LYS A 223 3.16 3.04 -17.62
CA LYS A 223 3.83 2.17 -16.65
C LYS A 223 2.79 1.48 -15.77
N VAL A 224 3.12 0.26 -15.36
CA VAL A 224 2.30 -0.57 -14.48
C VAL A 224 3.18 -1.21 -13.43
N THR A 225 2.73 -1.14 -12.17
CA THR A 225 3.32 -1.88 -11.05
C THR A 225 2.30 -2.90 -10.55
N MET A 226 2.73 -4.15 -10.38
CA MET A 226 1.89 -5.26 -9.93
C MET A 226 2.37 -5.74 -8.55
N LEU A 227 1.48 -5.76 -7.56
CA LEU A 227 1.78 -6.08 -6.17
C LEU A 227 0.91 -7.25 -5.71
N TRP A 228 1.50 -8.45 -5.62
CA TRP A 228 0.83 -9.61 -5.04
C TRP A 228 0.65 -9.45 -3.54
N ASN A 229 -0.48 -9.93 -3.01
CA ASN A 229 -0.58 -10.19 -1.59
C ASN A 229 0.19 -11.48 -1.22
N LYS A 230 0.55 -11.60 0.06
CA LYS A 230 1.38 -12.71 0.57
C LYS A 230 0.76 -14.09 0.38
N LYS A 231 -0.57 -14.19 0.41
CA LYS A 231 -1.33 -15.43 0.19
C LYS A 231 -1.53 -15.80 -1.30
N ALA A 232 -1.05 -14.98 -2.24
CA ALA A 232 -1.25 -15.18 -3.68
C ALA A 232 -2.71 -15.38 -4.10
N THR A 233 -3.63 -14.65 -3.45
CA THR A 233 -5.05 -14.65 -3.79
C THR A 233 -5.45 -13.41 -4.59
N ALA A 234 -4.66 -12.34 -4.54
CA ALA A 234 -4.94 -11.10 -5.26
C ALA A 234 -3.69 -10.29 -5.62
N VAL A 235 -3.83 -9.45 -6.64
CA VAL A 235 -2.84 -8.50 -7.14
C VAL A 235 -3.44 -7.10 -7.18
N LEU A 236 -2.71 -6.13 -6.65
CA LEU A 236 -2.97 -4.71 -6.89
C LEU A 236 -2.17 -4.26 -8.11
N VAL A 237 -2.81 -3.49 -8.98
CA VAL A 237 -2.22 -2.97 -10.20
C VAL A 237 -2.31 -1.46 -10.17
N ILE A 238 -1.15 -0.79 -10.08
CA ILE A 238 -1.05 0.66 -10.19
C ILE A 238 -0.71 0.98 -11.64
N ALA A 239 -1.65 1.59 -12.36
CA ALA A 239 -1.44 2.03 -13.74
C ALA A 239 -1.24 3.55 -13.77
N SER A 240 -0.18 4.01 -14.41
CA SER A 240 0.18 5.44 -14.49
C SER A 240 0.41 5.89 -15.93
N THR A 241 0.02 7.12 -16.25
CA THR A 241 0.49 7.83 -17.44
C THR A 241 1.53 8.87 -17.11
N ASP A 242 2.46 9.10 -18.04
CA ASP A 242 3.47 10.15 -17.90
C ASP A 242 2.91 11.52 -18.30
N VAL A 243 1.94 11.57 -19.23
CA VAL A 243 1.30 12.82 -19.68
C VAL A 243 -0.21 12.63 -19.76
N ASP A 244 -0.95 13.51 -19.08
CA ASP A 244 -2.40 13.56 -19.26
C ASP A 244 -2.72 14.31 -20.56
N LYS A 245 -3.31 13.60 -21.51
CA LYS A 245 -3.71 14.15 -22.81
C LYS A 245 -4.79 15.23 -22.69
N THR A 246 -5.48 15.33 -21.55
CA THR A 246 -6.45 16.41 -21.31
C THR A 246 -5.77 17.73 -20.92
N GLY A 247 -4.48 17.69 -20.54
CA GLY A 247 -3.76 18.85 -20.00
C GLY A 247 -4.12 19.21 -18.56
N ALA A 248 -4.98 18.44 -17.88
CA ALA A 248 -5.39 18.73 -16.50
C ALA A 248 -4.28 18.47 -15.47
N SER A 249 -3.35 17.57 -15.76
CA SER A 249 -2.23 17.24 -14.89
C SER A 249 -0.93 17.12 -15.68
N TYR A 250 0.10 17.88 -15.28
CA TYR A 250 1.44 17.75 -15.83
C TYR A 250 2.08 16.38 -15.52
N TYR A 251 1.68 15.74 -14.42
CA TYR A 251 2.24 14.48 -13.94
C TYR A 251 1.43 13.25 -14.37
N GLY A 252 0.51 13.42 -15.32
CA GLY A 252 -0.38 12.36 -15.76
C GLY A 252 -1.46 11.97 -14.75
N GLU A 253 -1.99 10.77 -14.95
CA GLU A 253 -3.10 10.17 -14.20
C GLU A 253 -2.65 8.81 -13.66
N GLN A 254 -3.13 8.46 -12.46
CA GLN A 254 -2.87 7.16 -11.84
C GLN A 254 -4.19 6.50 -11.43
N THR A 255 -4.28 5.20 -11.65
CA THR A 255 -5.45 4.39 -11.26
C THR A 255 -4.99 3.14 -10.52
N LEU A 256 -5.76 2.74 -9.52
CA LEU A 256 -5.53 1.52 -8.74
C LEU A 256 -6.58 0.47 -9.11
N HIS A 257 -6.13 -0.70 -9.53
CA HIS A 257 -6.99 -1.83 -9.85
C HIS A 257 -6.69 -3.00 -8.91
N TYR A 258 -7.72 -3.80 -8.66
CA TYR A 258 -7.65 -5.04 -7.91
C TYR A 258 -8.00 -6.19 -8.84
N ILE A 259 -7.23 -7.28 -8.77
CA ILE A 259 -7.46 -8.50 -9.53
C ILE A 259 -7.28 -9.70 -8.60
N ALA A 260 -8.33 -10.47 -8.39
CA ALA A 260 -8.30 -11.70 -7.61
C ALA A 260 -8.14 -12.93 -8.50
N THR A 261 -7.64 -14.02 -7.92
CA THR A 261 -7.41 -15.27 -8.66
C THR A 261 -8.69 -16.07 -8.93
N ASN A 262 -9.83 -15.65 -8.35
CA ASN A 262 -11.16 -16.19 -8.60
C ASN A 262 -11.85 -15.54 -9.83
N GLY A 263 -11.18 -14.60 -10.51
CA GLY A 263 -11.73 -13.87 -11.66
C GLY A 263 -12.32 -12.50 -11.32
N GLU A 264 -12.54 -12.19 -10.04
CA GLU A 264 -13.02 -10.87 -9.63
C GLU A 264 -11.99 -9.79 -9.94
N SER A 265 -12.46 -8.67 -10.49
CA SER A 265 -11.62 -7.51 -10.70
C SER A 265 -12.40 -6.23 -10.46
N ALA A 266 -11.75 -5.23 -9.88
CA ALA A 266 -12.36 -3.97 -9.51
C ALA A 266 -11.41 -2.80 -9.78
N VAL A 267 -11.98 -1.60 -9.93
CA VAL A 267 -11.22 -0.35 -9.86
C VAL A 267 -11.41 0.20 -8.46
N VAL A 268 -10.32 0.39 -7.72
CA VAL A 268 -10.38 0.93 -6.36
C VAL A 268 -10.74 2.40 -6.45
N GLN A 269 -11.89 2.78 -5.89
CA GLN A 269 -12.35 4.17 -5.89
C GLN A 269 -11.57 4.94 -4.82
N LEU A 270 -10.85 5.98 -5.26
CA LEU A 270 -10.07 6.85 -4.39
C LEU A 270 -10.79 8.20 -4.26
N PRO A 271 -11.48 8.48 -3.13
CA PRO A 271 -12.32 9.67 -2.95
C PRO A 271 -11.66 11.04 -3.15
N LYS A 272 -10.32 11.10 -3.15
CA LYS A 272 -9.57 12.35 -3.23
C LYS A 272 -8.74 12.36 -4.50
N ASN A 273 -8.98 13.36 -5.34
CA ASN A 273 -8.24 13.56 -6.59
C ASN A 273 -6.76 13.85 -6.34
N GLY A 274 -5.90 13.27 -7.16
CA GLY A 274 -4.44 13.46 -7.15
C GLY A 274 -3.69 12.15 -7.38
N PRO A 275 -2.36 12.16 -7.23
CA PRO A 275 -1.55 10.96 -7.45
C PRO A 275 -1.75 9.94 -6.34
N ILE A 276 -1.34 8.70 -6.62
CA ILE A 276 -1.16 7.62 -5.66
C ILE A 276 0.31 7.65 -5.26
N TYR A 277 0.58 8.03 -4.01
CA TYR A 277 1.94 8.09 -3.49
C TYR A 277 2.47 6.71 -3.11
N ASP A 278 1.63 5.89 -2.49
CA ASP A 278 2.02 4.56 -2.02
C ASP A 278 0.81 3.64 -1.84
N VAL A 279 1.02 2.34 -2.03
CA VAL A 279 0.02 1.29 -1.79
C VAL A 279 0.72 0.05 -1.22
N VAL A 280 0.26 -0.41 -0.06
CA VAL A 280 0.91 -1.50 0.66
C VAL A 280 -0.11 -2.53 1.14
N TRP A 281 0.18 -3.81 0.92
CA TRP A 281 -0.58 -4.93 1.46
C TRP A 281 -0.29 -5.14 2.95
N ASN A 282 -1.33 -5.46 3.74
CA ASN A 282 -1.10 -6.02 5.07
C ASN A 282 -0.58 -7.46 4.94
N SER A 283 0.33 -7.86 5.83
CA SER A 283 0.83 -9.24 5.97
C SER A 283 -0.27 -10.29 6.08
N SER A 284 -1.45 -9.95 6.64
CA SER A 284 -2.63 -10.82 6.73
C SER A 284 -3.23 -11.17 5.36
N SER A 285 -2.92 -10.37 4.33
CA SER A 285 -3.46 -10.45 2.96
C SER A 285 -4.97 -10.24 2.84
N THR A 286 -5.60 -9.60 3.84
CA THR A 286 -7.06 -9.32 3.87
C THR A 286 -7.41 -7.85 3.62
N GLU A 287 -6.41 -6.97 3.67
CA GLU A 287 -6.58 -5.53 3.52
C GLU A 287 -5.29 -4.90 2.98
N PHE A 288 -5.42 -3.69 2.44
CA PHE A 288 -4.29 -2.89 1.96
C PHE A 288 -4.51 -1.41 2.31
N CYS A 289 -3.44 -0.66 2.50
CA CYS A 289 -3.48 0.79 2.70
C CYS A 289 -3.05 1.50 1.43
N ALA A 290 -3.78 2.55 1.04
CA ALA A 290 -3.40 3.45 -0.04
C ALA A 290 -3.24 4.88 0.47
N VAL A 291 -2.17 5.55 0.04
CA VAL A 291 -1.89 6.97 0.31
C VAL A 291 -2.00 7.75 -0.99
N TYR A 292 -2.95 8.68 -1.08
CA TYR A 292 -3.34 9.28 -2.36
C TYR A 292 -3.96 10.67 -2.24
N GLY A 293 -4.06 11.35 -3.38
CA GLY A 293 -4.70 12.66 -3.51
C GLY A 293 -3.75 13.81 -3.23
N PHE A 294 -4.01 14.98 -3.82
CA PHE A 294 -3.10 16.13 -3.69
C PHE A 294 -2.83 16.51 -2.24
N MET A 295 -1.56 16.78 -1.93
CA MET A 295 -1.09 17.07 -0.57
C MET A 295 -1.93 18.17 0.08
N PRO A 296 -2.31 18.00 1.37
CA PRO A 296 -2.02 16.89 2.27
C PRO A 296 -2.79 15.62 1.87
N ALA A 297 -2.09 14.50 1.68
CA ALA A 297 -2.67 13.28 1.12
C ALA A 297 -3.67 12.60 2.08
N LYS A 298 -4.63 11.90 1.49
CA LYS A 298 -5.54 11.00 2.20
C LYS A 298 -4.88 9.64 2.36
N ALA A 299 -5.13 8.95 3.47
CA ALA A 299 -4.73 7.56 3.64
C ALA A 299 -5.92 6.74 4.11
N THR A 300 -6.14 5.60 3.47
CA THR A 300 -7.32 4.77 3.73
C THR A 300 -6.95 3.30 3.62
N ILE A 301 -7.46 2.50 4.56
CA ILE A 301 -7.38 1.04 4.50
C ILE A 301 -8.60 0.52 3.75
N PHE A 302 -8.39 -0.40 2.83
CA PHE A 302 -9.42 -1.05 2.03
C PHE A 302 -9.41 -2.55 2.27
N ASN A 303 -10.59 -3.17 2.23
CA ASN A 303 -10.74 -4.62 2.27
C ASN A 303 -10.58 -5.24 0.86
N LEU A 304 -10.74 -6.57 0.75
CA LEU A 304 -10.67 -7.29 -0.54
C LEU A 304 -11.80 -6.95 -1.52
N LYS A 305 -12.92 -6.37 -1.04
CA LYS A 305 -14.01 -5.86 -1.89
C LYS A 305 -13.73 -4.44 -2.39
N CYS A 306 -12.57 -3.88 -2.04
CA CYS A 306 -12.18 -2.49 -2.33
C CYS A 306 -13.06 -1.44 -1.63
N ASP A 307 -13.74 -1.82 -0.54
CA ASP A 307 -14.48 -0.88 0.31
C ASP A 307 -13.54 -0.27 1.36
N PRO A 308 -13.68 1.04 1.66
CA PRO A 308 -12.90 1.69 2.71
C PRO A 308 -13.31 1.15 4.09
N VAL A 309 -12.33 0.65 4.84
CA VAL A 309 -12.47 0.12 6.20
C VAL A 309 -12.22 1.24 7.22
N PHE A 310 -11.13 1.98 7.05
CA PHE A 310 -10.77 3.07 7.94
C PHE A 310 -10.07 4.19 7.18
N ASP A 311 -10.53 5.43 7.42
CA ASP A 311 -9.97 6.64 6.84
C ASP A 311 -9.15 7.44 7.87
N PHE A 312 -7.86 7.61 7.63
CA PHE A 312 -6.95 8.38 8.48
C PHE A 312 -7.02 9.91 8.25
N GLY A 313 -7.97 10.40 7.45
CA GLY A 313 -8.16 11.83 7.17
C GLY A 313 -7.20 12.37 6.12
N THR A 314 -6.73 13.62 6.26
CA THR A 314 -5.67 14.18 5.42
C THR A 314 -4.46 14.61 6.26
N GLY A 315 -3.26 14.42 5.71
CA GLY A 315 -2.01 14.82 6.38
C GLY A 315 -0.82 14.86 5.42
N PRO A 316 0.33 15.39 5.84
CA PRO A 316 1.55 15.46 5.02
C PRO A 316 2.25 14.10 4.94
N ARG A 317 1.64 13.13 4.23
CA ARG A 317 2.09 11.74 4.13
C ARG A 317 2.21 11.29 2.68
N ASN A 318 3.25 10.53 2.36
CA ASN A 318 3.50 9.97 1.03
C ASN A 318 3.92 8.50 1.06
N ALA A 319 3.99 7.86 2.23
CA ALA A 319 4.37 6.46 2.35
C ALA A 319 3.62 5.77 3.49
N ALA A 320 3.40 4.46 3.35
CA ALA A 320 2.74 3.62 4.33
C ALA A 320 3.54 2.33 4.56
N TYR A 321 3.77 1.98 5.83
CA TYR A 321 4.58 0.81 6.19
C TYR A 321 3.89 -0.01 7.27
N TYR A 322 3.42 -1.20 6.90
CA TYR A 322 3.01 -2.19 7.89
C TYR A 322 4.22 -2.82 8.58
N SER A 323 4.12 -3.02 9.89
CA SER A 323 5.00 -3.91 10.64
C SER A 323 5.01 -5.33 10.01
N PRO A 324 6.07 -6.13 10.19
CA PRO A 324 6.16 -7.48 9.63
C PRO A 324 4.96 -8.37 9.93
N HIS A 325 4.36 -8.24 11.12
CA HIS A 325 3.17 -8.99 11.55
C HIS A 325 1.85 -8.25 11.28
N GLY A 326 1.88 -7.05 10.71
CA GLY A 326 0.70 -6.33 10.21
C GLY A 326 -0.19 -5.66 11.26
N HIS A 327 0.23 -5.58 12.52
CA HIS A 327 -0.56 -5.06 13.64
C HIS A 327 -0.33 -3.56 13.90
N ILE A 328 0.81 -3.03 13.47
CA ILE A 328 1.15 -1.60 13.46
C ILE A 328 1.30 -1.11 12.02
N LEU A 329 0.76 0.07 11.73
CA LEU A 329 0.91 0.80 10.48
C LEU A 329 1.57 2.15 10.73
N VAL A 330 2.63 2.47 10.00
CA VAL A 330 3.28 3.78 10.02
C VAL A 330 2.91 4.54 8.75
N LEU A 331 2.30 5.70 8.90
CA LEU A 331 2.08 6.66 7.82
C LEU A 331 3.16 7.73 7.92
N ALA A 332 3.96 7.92 6.88
CA ALA A 332 5.10 8.82 6.91
C ALA A 332 5.12 9.81 5.76
N GLY A 333 5.70 10.98 6.01
CA GLY A 333 5.99 12.01 5.01
C GLY A 333 7.49 12.23 4.85
N PHE A 334 8.11 11.58 3.87
CA PHE A 334 9.56 11.64 3.62
C PHE A 334 9.96 12.43 2.37
N GLY A 335 11.25 12.71 2.24
CA GLY A 335 11.82 13.48 1.11
C GLY A 335 11.51 14.97 1.23
N ASN A 336 10.58 15.47 0.40
CA ASN A 336 10.23 16.91 0.39
C ASN A 336 9.30 17.32 1.54
N LEU A 337 8.89 16.36 2.38
CA LEU A 337 8.05 16.57 3.55
C LEU A 337 8.92 16.60 4.81
N ARG A 338 8.38 17.11 5.91
CA ARG A 338 9.13 17.37 7.15
C ARG A 338 9.55 16.12 7.93
N GLY A 339 9.32 14.90 7.42
CA GLY A 339 9.65 13.67 8.12
C GLY A 339 8.65 13.28 9.21
N GLN A 340 7.43 13.82 9.19
CA GLN A 340 6.40 13.45 10.17
C GLN A 340 5.99 12.00 9.96
N MET A 341 5.91 11.24 11.05
CA MET A 341 5.43 9.87 11.08
C MET A 341 4.25 9.77 12.03
N GLU A 342 3.26 8.96 11.68
CA GLU A 342 2.15 8.58 12.54
C GLU A 342 2.15 7.07 12.69
N VAL A 343 2.28 6.60 13.93
CA VAL A 343 2.30 5.17 14.23
C VAL A 343 0.92 4.79 14.75
N TRP A 344 0.25 3.84 14.08
CA TRP A 344 -1.12 3.45 14.35
C TRP A 344 -1.22 1.96 14.72
N ASP A 345 -1.97 1.67 15.77
CA ASP A 345 -2.48 0.34 16.06
C ASP A 345 -3.61 0.03 15.08
N VAL A 346 -3.39 -0.95 14.20
CA VAL A 346 -4.32 -1.33 13.13
C VAL A 346 -5.57 -2.00 13.69
N LYS A 347 -5.45 -2.75 14.78
CA LYS A 347 -6.58 -3.49 15.37
C LYS A 347 -7.60 -2.53 16.01
N ASN A 348 -7.09 -1.54 16.75
CA ASN A 348 -7.93 -0.60 17.49
C ASN A 348 -8.12 0.75 16.76
N TYR A 349 -7.49 0.92 15.59
CA TYR A 349 -7.38 2.20 14.87
C TYR A 349 -6.98 3.36 15.79
N LYS A 350 -6.03 3.11 16.69
CA LYS A 350 -5.59 4.07 17.71
C LYS A 350 -4.19 4.56 17.40
N LEU A 351 -4.01 5.87 17.42
CA LEU A 351 -2.70 6.48 17.28
C LEU A 351 -1.83 6.13 18.50
N ILE A 352 -0.65 5.57 18.24
CA ILE A 352 0.34 5.20 19.25
C ILE A 352 1.31 6.37 19.50
N SER A 353 1.91 6.90 18.43
CA SER A 353 2.92 7.96 18.54
C SER A 353 3.02 8.81 17.27
N LYS A 354 3.63 10.00 17.38
CA LYS A 354 3.86 10.94 16.27
C LYS A 354 5.32 11.42 16.18
N PRO A 355 6.30 10.53 16.00
CA PRO A 355 7.71 10.91 15.88
C PRO A 355 7.98 11.73 14.62
N VAL A 356 9.06 12.52 14.65
CA VAL A 356 9.51 13.35 13.52
C VAL A 356 10.93 12.94 13.14
N ALA A 357 11.06 12.31 11.99
CA ALA A 357 12.33 11.90 11.41
C ALA A 357 12.68 12.82 10.22
N SER A 358 13.05 14.06 10.54
CA SER A 358 13.44 15.09 9.57
C SER A 358 14.47 14.57 8.58
N ASP A 359 14.38 15.05 7.33
CA ASP A 359 15.32 14.75 6.24
C ASP A 359 15.45 13.27 5.87
N SER A 360 14.59 12.40 6.40
CA SER A 360 14.66 10.97 6.13
C SER A 360 14.28 10.66 4.68
N THR A 361 15.10 9.81 4.07
CA THR A 361 14.97 9.35 2.68
C THR A 361 14.64 7.86 2.59
N TYR A 362 14.83 7.13 3.70
CA TYR A 362 14.68 5.70 3.81
C TYR A 362 14.02 5.34 5.13
N PHE A 363 13.20 4.30 5.10
CA PHE A 363 12.50 3.72 6.25
C PHE A 363 12.53 2.19 6.13
N ALA A 364 12.74 1.50 7.25
CA ALA A 364 12.56 0.07 7.32
C ALA A 364 12.11 -0.37 8.71
N TRP A 365 11.21 -1.35 8.76
CA TRP A 365 10.93 -2.07 10.00
C TRP A 365 12.08 -3.04 10.32
N CYS A 366 12.45 -3.12 11.59
CA CYS A 366 13.21 -4.25 12.08
C CYS A 366 12.31 -5.52 12.02
N PRO A 367 12.85 -6.69 11.67
CA PRO A 367 12.08 -7.94 11.60
C PRO A 367 11.35 -8.33 12.89
N ASP A 368 11.78 -7.79 14.04
CA ASP A 368 11.12 -8.01 15.32
C ASP A 368 9.74 -7.33 15.44
N GLY A 369 9.41 -6.41 14.52
CA GLY A 369 8.16 -5.64 14.50
C GLY A 369 8.02 -4.60 15.61
N GLU A 370 9.10 -4.31 16.33
CA GLU A 370 9.13 -3.37 17.44
C GLU A 370 9.97 -2.12 17.11
N HIS A 371 11.07 -2.32 16.38
CA HIS A 371 11.99 -1.24 16.06
C HIS A 371 11.83 -0.74 14.62
N ILE A 372 12.10 0.55 14.44
CA ILE A 372 12.02 1.25 13.16
C ILE A 372 13.38 1.87 12.87
N LEU A 373 13.85 1.75 11.63
CA LEU A 373 15.02 2.43 11.12
C LEU A 373 14.59 3.56 10.19
N THR A 374 15.15 4.75 10.39
CA THR A 374 15.06 5.87 9.43
C THR A 374 16.46 6.32 9.05
N ALA A 375 16.69 6.64 7.78
CA ALA A 375 18.00 7.11 7.33
C ALA A 375 17.94 8.18 6.24
N THR A 376 18.97 9.01 6.24
CA THR A 376 19.23 10.03 5.23
C THR A 376 20.43 9.60 4.40
N CYS A 377 20.17 9.20 3.16
CA CYS A 377 21.15 8.59 2.28
C CYS A 377 21.41 9.47 1.04
N ALA A 378 22.69 9.57 0.67
CA ALA A 378 23.16 10.06 -0.61
C ALA A 378 22.88 9.01 -1.72
N PRO A 379 22.71 9.44 -2.99
CA PRO A 379 22.83 10.80 -3.48
C PRO A 379 21.56 11.65 -3.33
N ARG A 380 20.45 11.09 -2.83
CA ARG A 380 19.14 11.78 -2.76
C ARG A 380 19.20 13.02 -1.89
N LEU A 381 19.83 12.92 -0.72
CA LEU A 381 20.15 14.06 0.13
C LEU A 381 21.56 13.87 0.67
N ARG A 382 22.42 14.86 0.51
CA ARG A 382 23.84 14.83 0.94
C ARG A 382 24.10 15.61 2.22
N VAL A 383 23.07 16.19 2.81
CA VAL A 383 23.12 16.94 4.07
C VAL A 383 22.51 16.06 5.16
N ASN A 384 23.04 16.14 6.37
CA ASN A 384 22.57 15.39 7.54
C ASN A 384 22.49 13.87 7.29
N ASN A 385 23.47 13.31 6.57
CA ASN A 385 23.55 11.86 6.35
C ASN A 385 23.73 11.14 7.68
N GLY A 386 23.04 10.01 7.82
CA GLY A 386 22.98 9.28 9.09
C GLY A 386 21.77 8.38 9.18
N TYR A 387 21.64 7.67 10.29
CA TYR A 387 20.49 6.83 10.58
C TYR A 387 20.09 6.88 12.05
N LYS A 388 18.82 6.60 12.32
CA LYS A 388 18.23 6.54 13.65
C LYS A 388 17.44 5.26 13.80
N ILE A 389 17.55 4.62 14.96
CA ILE A 389 16.74 3.46 15.34
C ILE A 389 15.78 3.91 16.42
N TRP A 390 14.49 3.68 16.20
CA TRP A 390 13.40 4.10 17.06
C TRP A 390 12.69 2.86 17.61
N HIS A 391 12.14 2.97 18.81
CA HIS A 391 11.02 2.14 19.22
C HIS A 391 9.73 2.71 18.60
N TYR A 392 8.77 1.88 18.20
CA TYR A 392 7.52 2.36 17.55
C TYR A 392 6.71 3.35 18.41
N THR A 393 6.94 3.39 19.73
CA THR A 393 6.34 4.40 20.62
C THR A 393 6.91 5.81 20.44
N GLY A 394 7.91 5.99 19.56
CA GLY A 394 8.49 7.28 19.19
C GLY A 394 9.83 7.61 19.85
N SER A 395 10.37 6.73 20.70
CA SER A 395 11.65 6.93 21.39
C SER A 395 12.83 6.59 20.48
N ILE A 396 13.83 7.45 20.37
CA ILE A 396 15.08 7.17 19.65
C ILE A 396 15.95 6.28 20.53
N LEU A 397 16.29 5.07 20.13
CA LEU A 397 17.19 4.20 20.91
C LEU A 397 18.65 4.34 20.49
N HIS A 398 18.89 4.69 19.23
CA HIS A 398 20.24 4.88 18.69
C HIS A 398 20.24 5.91 17.56
N LYS A 399 21.32 6.69 17.46
CA LYS A 399 21.53 7.70 16.42
C LYS A 399 22.98 7.62 15.96
N TYR A 400 23.20 7.58 14.65
CA TYR A 400 24.50 7.69 14.02
C TYR A 400 24.47 8.84 13.00
N ASP A 401 25.31 9.85 13.23
CA ASP A 401 25.50 10.99 12.33
C ASP A 401 26.79 10.80 11.55
N VAL A 402 26.70 10.80 10.22
CA VAL A 402 27.87 10.61 9.33
C VAL A 402 28.68 11.91 9.28
N PRO A 403 30.02 11.84 9.34
CA PRO A 403 30.87 13.03 9.22
C PRO A 403 30.57 13.85 7.96
N SER A 404 30.71 15.18 8.03
CA SER A 404 30.32 16.10 6.96
C SER A 404 31.08 15.92 5.62
N ASN A 405 32.20 15.20 5.64
CA ASN A 405 33.01 14.85 4.46
C ASN A 405 32.74 13.42 3.95
N ALA A 406 31.79 12.71 4.55
CA ALA A 406 31.40 11.34 4.21
C ALA A 406 29.93 11.28 3.80
N GLU A 407 29.54 10.19 3.16
CA GLU A 407 28.19 9.96 2.68
C GLU A 407 27.71 8.59 3.16
N LEU A 408 26.41 8.50 3.47
CA LEU A 408 25.73 7.23 3.69
C LEU A 408 24.99 6.85 2.42
N TRP A 409 25.21 5.65 1.88
CA TRP A 409 24.57 5.23 0.63
C TRP A 409 23.42 4.25 0.87
N GLN A 410 23.55 3.35 1.84
CA GLN A 410 22.56 2.33 2.10
C GLN A 410 22.64 1.83 3.54
N VAL A 411 21.47 1.60 4.12
CA VAL A 411 21.31 0.82 5.34
C VAL A 411 20.24 -0.22 5.13
N SER A 412 20.39 -1.41 5.70
CA SER A 412 19.40 -2.48 5.56
C SER A 412 19.46 -3.46 6.72
N TRP A 413 18.30 -3.77 7.29
CA TRP A 413 18.17 -4.84 8.26
C TRP A 413 18.42 -6.20 7.62
N GLN A 414 19.06 -7.09 8.36
CA GLN A 414 19.06 -8.51 8.09
C GLN A 414 17.61 -9.00 8.09
N PRO A 415 17.09 -9.53 6.98
CA PRO A 415 15.74 -10.06 6.94
C PRO A 415 15.67 -11.40 7.68
N PHE A 416 14.45 -11.80 8.05
CA PHE A 416 14.18 -13.11 8.61
C PHE A 416 12.91 -13.66 7.98
N LEU A 417 12.80 -14.98 7.94
CA LEU A 417 11.56 -15.63 7.55
C LEU A 417 10.43 -15.27 8.52
N ASP A 418 9.21 -15.34 8.00
CA ASP A 418 8.02 -15.05 8.78
C ASP A 418 7.84 -16.01 9.95
N GLY A 419 7.36 -15.50 11.07
CA GLY A 419 7.09 -16.29 12.27
C GLY A 419 8.29 -16.53 13.18
N ILE A 420 9.51 -16.13 12.78
CA ILE A 420 10.70 -16.21 13.64
C ILE A 420 10.56 -15.32 14.88
N PHE A 421 10.04 -14.10 14.70
CA PHE A 421 9.74 -13.19 15.80
C PHE A 421 8.23 -13.24 16.09
N PRO A 422 7.80 -13.57 17.32
CA PRO A 422 6.38 -13.53 17.67
C PRO A 422 5.88 -12.09 17.72
N ALA A 423 4.59 -11.89 17.43
CA ALA A 423 3.96 -10.58 17.59
C ALA A 423 3.91 -10.22 19.09
N LYS A 424 4.44 -9.05 19.44
CA LYS A 424 4.42 -8.53 20.81
C LYS A 424 3.15 -7.72 21.06
N THR A 425 2.77 -7.57 22.32
CA THR A 425 1.65 -6.72 22.71
C THR A 425 2.01 -5.25 22.48
N ILE A 426 1.11 -4.50 21.84
CA ILE A 426 1.27 -3.06 21.61
C ILE A 426 1.24 -2.31 22.94
N THR A 427 2.23 -1.46 23.16
CA THR A 427 2.31 -0.49 24.25
C THR A 427 2.05 0.91 23.72
N TYR A 428 1.42 1.76 24.54
CA TYR A 428 1.15 3.17 24.18
C TYR A 428 2.04 4.16 24.93
N GLN A 429 2.82 3.67 25.90
CA GLN A 429 3.74 4.49 26.67
C GLN A 429 5.11 4.48 26.01
N ALA A 430 5.73 5.66 25.92
CA ALA A 430 7.07 5.79 25.35
C ALA A 430 8.10 5.01 26.17
N VAL A 431 8.88 4.17 25.50
CA VAL A 431 10.02 3.47 26.12
C VAL A 431 11.09 4.50 26.52
N PRO A 432 11.73 4.37 27.70
CA PRO A 432 12.84 5.23 28.10
C PRO A 432 13.96 5.23 27.06
N SER A 433 14.59 6.38 26.84
CA SER A 433 15.72 6.54 25.94
C SER A 433 16.81 7.39 26.58
N GLU A 434 18.07 6.99 26.39
CA GLU A 434 19.25 7.76 26.76
C GLU A 434 19.64 8.79 25.69
N VAL A 435 19.06 8.72 24.49
CA VAL A 435 19.36 9.62 23.38
C VAL A 435 18.36 10.78 23.39
N PRO A 436 18.81 12.05 23.48
CA PRO A 436 17.92 13.20 23.45
C PRO A 436 17.08 13.22 22.16
N ASN A 437 15.76 13.35 22.32
CA ASN A 437 14.89 13.65 21.19
C ASN A 437 15.02 15.16 20.92
N GLU A 438 15.74 15.53 19.87
CA GLU A 438 15.82 16.94 19.46
C GLU A 438 14.41 17.41 19.07
N GLU A 439 13.77 18.19 19.95
CA GLU A 439 12.51 18.84 19.59
C GLU A 439 12.73 19.71 18.36
N PRO A 440 11.84 19.63 17.35
CA PRO A 440 11.99 20.43 16.15
C PRO A 440 11.98 21.91 16.54
N LYS A 441 13.12 22.59 16.36
CA LYS A 441 13.19 24.05 16.49
C LYS A 441 12.09 24.61 15.60
N VAL A 442 11.11 25.28 16.20
CA VAL A 442 10.02 25.91 15.45
C VAL A 442 10.66 26.97 14.57
N ALA A 443 10.93 26.63 13.31
CA ALA A 443 11.37 27.60 12.33
C ALA A 443 10.31 28.70 12.31
N THR A 444 10.70 29.93 12.66
CA THR A 444 9.81 31.08 12.61
C THR A 444 9.19 31.12 11.22
N ALA A 445 7.87 30.93 11.14
CA ALA A 445 7.17 30.93 9.86
C ALA A 445 7.56 32.22 9.10
N TYR A 446 8.12 32.06 7.90
CA TYR A 446 8.54 33.20 7.09
C TYR A 446 7.35 34.16 6.93
N ARG A 447 7.52 35.39 7.39
CA ARG A 447 6.55 36.46 7.16
C ARG A 447 7.04 37.29 5.99
N PRO A 448 6.29 37.32 4.87
CA PRO A 448 6.58 38.24 3.78
C PRO A 448 6.68 39.68 4.32
N PRO A 449 7.58 40.52 3.77
CA PRO A 449 7.81 41.89 4.27
C PRO A 449 6.52 42.71 4.45
N ALA A 450 5.53 42.52 3.57
CA ALA A 450 4.24 43.22 3.59
C ALA A 450 3.31 42.88 4.78
N LEU A 451 3.61 41.82 5.56
CA LEU A 451 2.75 41.31 6.64
C LEU A 451 3.39 41.34 8.02
N ARG A 452 4.57 41.96 8.16
CA ARG A 452 5.34 41.96 9.42
C ARG A 452 4.61 42.69 10.57
N ASN A 453 3.74 43.65 10.24
CA ASN A 453 3.02 44.50 11.22
C ASN A 453 1.52 44.20 11.34
N LYS A 454 1.00 43.13 10.72
CA LYS A 454 -0.41 42.73 10.85
C LYS A 454 -0.57 41.61 11.91
N PRO A 455 -1.63 41.65 12.73
CA PRO A 455 -1.92 40.62 13.73
C PRO A 455 -2.02 39.23 13.07
N ILE A 456 -1.64 38.19 13.82
CA ILE A 456 -1.60 36.81 13.34
C ILE A 456 -3.04 36.34 13.06
N THR A 457 -3.46 36.35 11.80
CA THR A 457 -4.64 35.57 11.39
C THR A 457 -4.19 34.13 11.16
N ASN A 458 -4.59 33.21 12.03
CA ASN A 458 -4.37 31.77 11.84
C ASN A 458 -5.28 31.25 10.71
N SER A 459 -5.05 31.69 9.48
CA SER A 459 -5.62 31.05 8.30
C SER A 459 -4.72 29.84 7.98
N LYS A 460 -5.06 28.67 8.52
CA LYS A 460 -4.47 27.42 8.02
C LYS A 460 -4.85 27.33 6.53
N LEU A 461 -3.86 27.44 5.65
CA LEU A 461 -4.05 27.40 4.20
C LEU A 461 -4.58 26.05 3.70
N HIS A 462 -4.53 25.04 4.57
CA HIS A 462 -5.15 23.74 4.37
C HIS A 462 -5.87 23.30 5.64
N GLU A 463 -7.15 22.98 5.50
CA GLU A 463 -7.94 22.34 6.55
C GLU A 463 -7.66 20.82 6.48
N GLU A 464 -6.94 20.29 7.46
CA GLU A 464 -6.66 18.86 7.57
C GLU A 464 -7.93 18.14 8.06
N GLU A 465 -8.39 17.16 7.29
CA GLU A 465 -9.51 16.30 7.66
C GLU A 465 -9.04 15.38 8.78
N PRO A 466 -9.71 15.35 9.94
CA PRO A 466 -9.31 14.47 11.03
C PRO A 466 -9.55 12.99 10.66
N PRO A 467 -8.81 12.06 11.27
CA PRO A 467 -9.08 10.62 11.16
C PRO A 467 -10.53 10.27 11.52
N GLN A 468 -11.08 9.21 10.93
CA GLN A 468 -12.48 8.83 11.06
C GLN A 468 -12.96 8.65 12.51
N ASN A 469 -12.11 8.15 13.40
CA ASN A 469 -12.39 8.01 14.84
C ASN A 469 -12.38 9.35 15.60
N MET A 470 -11.85 10.42 15.02
CA MET A 470 -11.82 11.78 15.57
C MET A 470 -12.75 12.75 14.83
N LYS A 471 -13.38 12.33 13.72
CA LYS A 471 -14.39 13.13 13.04
C LYS A 471 -15.56 13.35 14.00
N PRO A 472 -16.12 14.57 14.11
CA PRO A 472 -17.35 14.78 14.85
C PRO A 472 -18.39 13.83 14.28
N GLN A 473 -18.92 12.92 15.10
CA GLN A 473 -20.05 12.09 14.69
C GLN A 473 -21.15 13.05 14.24
N SER A 474 -21.52 13.02 12.96
CA SER A 474 -22.69 13.74 12.45
C SER A 474 -23.96 13.04 12.94
N GLY A 475 -24.14 13.06 14.26
CA GLY A 475 -25.35 12.74 14.99
C GLY A 475 -26.01 14.04 15.44
N ASN A 476 -27.07 14.42 14.72
CA ASN A 476 -28.17 15.33 15.11
C ASN A 476 -27.95 16.77 15.60
N ASP A 477 -26.77 17.27 15.91
CA ASP A 477 -26.63 18.67 16.34
C ASP A 477 -26.12 19.59 15.22
N LYS A 478 -27.01 19.90 14.26
CA LYS A 478 -26.81 21.11 13.45
C LYS A 478 -26.86 22.31 14.41
N PRO A 479 -25.80 23.13 14.54
CA PRO A 479 -25.92 24.37 15.27
C PRO A 479 -26.96 25.22 14.54
N LEU A 480 -28.13 25.37 15.16
CA LEU A 480 -29.20 26.23 14.67
C LEU A 480 -28.59 27.61 14.37
N SER A 481 -28.85 28.14 13.17
CA SER A 481 -28.37 29.48 12.83
C SER A 481 -28.86 30.47 13.89
N LYS A 482 -28.12 31.56 14.14
CA LYS A 482 -28.52 32.60 15.11
C LYS A 482 -29.97 33.07 14.90
N THR A 483 -30.46 33.03 13.67
CA THR A 483 -31.84 33.35 13.29
C THR A 483 -32.84 32.29 13.72
N ALA A 484 -32.50 31.00 13.59
CA ALA A 484 -33.34 29.88 14.01
C ALA A 484 -33.47 29.80 15.54
N LEU A 485 -32.38 30.03 16.28
CA LEU A 485 -32.38 30.11 17.76
C LEU A 485 -33.27 31.26 18.28
N LYS A 486 -33.30 32.40 17.58
CA LYS A 486 -34.15 33.54 17.94
C LYS A 486 -35.63 33.25 17.67
N ASN A 487 -35.94 32.55 16.58
CA ASN A 487 -37.31 32.15 16.26
C ASN A 487 -37.84 31.06 17.20
N GLN A 488 -37.00 30.10 17.59
CA GLN A 488 -37.37 29.06 18.55
C GLN A 488 -37.67 29.65 19.94
N ARG A 489 -36.80 30.53 20.46
CA ARG A 489 -37.06 31.26 21.72
C ARG A 489 -38.34 32.09 21.67
N LYS A 490 -38.65 32.71 20.53
CA LYS A 490 -39.89 33.49 20.36
C LYS A 490 -41.13 32.59 20.33
N HIS A 491 -41.02 31.37 19.80
CA HIS A 491 -42.11 30.39 19.75
C HIS A 491 -42.36 29.74 21.11
N GLU A 492 -41.30 29.45 21.88
CA GLU A 492 -41.39 28.91 23.24
C GLU A 492 -41.97 29.93 24.22
N ALA A 493 -41.53 31.20 24.17
CA ALA A 493 -42.11 32.27 24.99
C ALA A 493 -43.61 32.48 24.71
N LYS A 494 -44.04 32.33 23.45
CA LYS A 494 -45.46 32.45 23.07
C LYS A 494 -46.29 31.22 23.47
N LYS A 495 -45.65 30.07 23.70
CA LYS A 495 -46.29 28.83 24.16
C LYS A 495 -46.41 28.81 25.69
N ALA A 496 -45.40 29.29 26.41
CA ALA A 496 -45.43 29.48 27.86
C ALA A 496 -46.52 30.49 28.27
N ALA A 497 -46.60 31.64 27.61
CA ALA A 497 -47.65 32.64 27.86
C ALA A 497 -49.09 32.15 27.55
N LYS A 498 -49.26 31.12 26.71
CA LYS A 498 -50.56 30.49 26.42
C LYS A 498 -50.91 29.34 27.37
N GLN A 499 -49.94 28.77 28.07
CA GLN A 499 -50.15 27.74 29.08
C GLN A 499 -50.45 28.34 30.46
N GLU A 500 -49.85 29.49 30.80
CA GLU A 500 -50.18 30.24 32.03
C GLU A 500 -51.60 30.87 31.99
N ALA A 501 -52.17 31.07 30.80
CA ALA A 501 -53.53 31.60 30.64
C ALA A 501 -54.65 30.53 30.63
N ARG A 502 -54.32 29.24 30.84
CA ARG A 502 -55.30 28.13 30.77
C ARG A 502 -55.34 27.23 32.01
N SER A 503 -54.56 27.53 33.04
CA SER A 503 -54.52 26.78 34.30
C SER A 503 -55.22 27.55 35.41
N ASP A 504 -56.54 27.72 35.28
CA ASP A 504 -57.41 28.18 36.37
C ASP A 504 -58.77 27.48 36.23
N LYS A 505 -58.90 26.33 36.90
CA LYS A 505 -60.12 25.65 37.42
C LYS A 505 -59.90 24.13 37.57
N SER A 506 -59.42 23.80 38.77
CA SER A 506 -59.75 22.68 39.68
C SER A 506 -60.17 21.29 39.10
N PRO A 507 -59.46 20.21 39.49
CA PRO A 507 -59.76 18.81 39.16
C PRO A 507 -60.48 18.07 40.30
N ASP A 508 -61.13 16.93 40.02
CA ASP A 508 -61.34 15.90 41.05
C ASP A 508 -61.51 14.47 40.50
N LEU A 509 -60.94 13.54 41.27
CA LEU A 509 -61.12 12.08 41.36
C LEU A 509 -60.48 11.10 40.35
N ALA A 510 -59.85 10.07 40.94
CA ALA A 510 -58.88 9.09 40.44
C ALA A 510 -59.46 7.63 40.49
N PRO A 511 -58.69 6.52 40.68
CA PRO A 511 -57.82 5.78 39.73
C PRO A 511 -58.02 4.22 39.67
N THR A 512 -57.18 3.53 38.87
CA THR A 512 -56.59 2.14 39.06
C THR A 512 -57.29 0.85 38.48
N PRO A 513 -56.59 -0.32 38.28
CA PRO A 513 -56.33 -0.91 36.93
C PRO A 513 -56.53 -2.45 36.72
N ALA A 514 -56.24 -2.91 35.47
CA ALA A 514 -55.77 -4.27 35.03
C ALA A 514 -56.81 -5.41 34.81
N PRO A 515 -56.45 -6.58 34.20
CA PRO A 515 -56.24 -6.82 32.76
C PRO A 515 -56.96 -8.09 32.17
N GLN A 516 -56.82 -8.31 30.85
CA GLN A 516 -56.81 -9.59 30.08
C GLN A 516 -57.89 -9.90 29.02
N SER A 517 -57.37 -10.34 27.86
CA SER A 517 -57.86 -11.33 26.88
C SER A 517 -58.69 -10.90 25.63
N THR A 518 -57.97 -10.75 24.49
CA THR A 518 -58.05 -11.49 23.18
C THR A 518 -59.39 -11.92 22.53
N PRO A 519 -59.47 -12.30 21.21
CA PRO A 519 -58.57 -12.10 20.04
C PRO A 519 -59.29 -11.87 18.66
N ARG A 520 -58.47 -11.88 17.56
CA ARG A 520 -58.73 -12.19 16.12
C ARG A 520 -59.05 -11.02 15.15
N ASN A 521 -58.11 -10.71 14.23
CA ASN A 521 -58.10 -11.28 12.87
C ASN A 521 -56.86 -10.90 12.03
N THR A 522 -56.53 -11.84 11.15
CA THR A 522 -55.41 -12.10 10.24
C THR A 522 -55.29 -11.14 9.05
N VAL A 523 -54.08 -10.76 8.61
CA VAL A 523 -53.57 -10.87 7.21
C VAL A 523 -52.03 -10.87 7.23
N SER A 524 -51.45 -11.85 6.54
CA SER A 524 -50.04 -12.23 6.40
C SER A 524 -49.24 -11.38 5.39
N GLN A 525 -48.03 -10.97 5.76
CA GLN A 525 -46.98 -10.49 4.84
C GLN A 525 -45.69 -11.30 5.08
N SER A 526 -45.27 -12.03 4.05
CA SER A 526 -44.00 -12.73 3.94
C SER A 526 -42.86 -11.72 3.72
N ILE A 527 -41.87 -11.71 4.61
CA ILE A 527 -40.61 -10.98 4.43
C ILE A 527 -39.48 -12.01 4.45
N SER A 528 -38.78 -12.08 3.32
CA SER A 528 -37.52 -12.81 3.13
C SER A 528 -36.48 -12.35 4.15
N GLY A 529 -35.90 -13.29 4.89
CA GLY A 529 -35.07 -13.05 6.07
C GLY A 529 -33.65 -12.54 5.82
N ASP A 530 -33.38 -11.82 4.73
CA ASP A 530 -32.04 -11.32 4.38
C ASP A 530 -31.97 -9.77 4.33
N PRO A 531 -31.19 -9.12 5.24
CA PRO A 531 -31.07 -7.66 5.30
C PRO A 531 -30.45 -7.01 4.05
N GLU A 532 -29.75 -7.76 3.18
CA GLU A 532 -29.25 -7.24 1.90
C GLU A 532 -30.36 -7.14 0.84
N ILE A 533 -31.28 -8.09 0.80
CA ILE A 533 -32.43 -8.09 -0.12
C ILE A 533 -33.38 -6.94 0.22
N ASP A 534 -33.66 -6.72 1.51
CA ASP A 534 -34.50 -5.60 1.98
C ASP A 534 -33.94 -4.23 1.58
N LYS A 535 -32.62 -4.06 1.59
CA LYS A 535 -31.97 -2.81 1.12
C LYS A 535 -32.13 -2.64 -0.39
N LYS A 536 -32.00 -3.71 -1.18
CA LYS A 536 -32.22 -3.66 -2.64
C LYS A 536 -33.67 -3.32 -2.98
N ILE A 537 -34.64 -3.97 -2.32
CA ILE A 537 -36.07 -3.68 -2.49
C ILE A 537 -36.39 -2.20 -2.14
N LYS A 538 -35.86 -1.68 -1.03
CA LYS A 538 -36.04 -0.26 -0.65
C LYS A 538 -35.45 0.70 -1.69
N ASN A 539 -34.31 0.37 -2.29
CA ASN A 539 -33.69 1.20 -3.33
C ASN A 539 -34.47 1.16 -4.66
N LEU A 540 -34.99 0.00 -5.06
CA LEU A 540 -35.84 -0.14 -6.24
C LEU A 540 -37.17 0.62 -6.08
N LYS A 541 -37.85 0.50 -4.94
CA LYS A 541 -39.07 1.26 -4.63
C LYS A 541 -38.85 2.78 -4.68
N LYS A 542 -37.68 3.27 -4.22
CA LYS A 542 -37.31 4.70 -4.36
C LYS A 542 -37.12 5.13 -5.82
N LYS A 543 -36.52 4.30 -6.67
CA LYS A 543 -36.34 4.61 -8.11
C LYS A 543 -37.68 4.64 -8.84
N LEU A 544 -38.58 3.69 -8.57
CA LEU A 544 -39.92 3.63 -9.17
C LEU A 544 -40.75 4.87 -8.80
N LYS A 545 -40.72 5.32 -7.54
CA LYS A 545 -41.40 6.57 -7.12
C LYS A 545 -40.87 7.82 -7.84
N ALA A 546 -39.58 7.87 -8.15
CA ALA A 546 -39.00 8.97 -8.93
C ALA A 546 -39.45 8.94 -10.39
N ILE A 547 -39.62 7.74 -10.98
CA ILE A 547 -40.15 7.59 -12.34
C ILE A 547 -41.64 8.00 -12.40
N GLU A 548 -42.43 7.65 -11.39
CA GLU A 548 -43.83 8.06 -11.28
C GLU A 548 -43.97 9.60 -11.27
N GLN A 549 -43.11 10.30 -10.51
CA GLN A 549 -43.05 11.77 -10.52
C GLN A 549 -42.66 12.34 -11.89
N LEU A 550 -41.76 11.68 -12.63
CA LEU A 550 -41.40 12.10 -13.99
C LEU A 550 -42.55 11.88 -14.98
N LYS A 551 -43.33 10.80 -14.83
CA LYS A 551 -44.54 10.55 -15.61
C LYS A 551 -45.64 11.58 -15.33
N GLU A 552 -45.83 11.96 -14.07
CA GLU A 552 -46.77 13.02 -13.69
C GLU A 552 -46.35 14.37 -14.29
N GLN A 553 -45.05 14.69 -14.26
CA GLN A 553 -44.52 15.89 -14.92
C GLN A 553 -44.73 15.87 -16.44
N ALA A 554 -44.55 14.71 -17.10
CA ALA A 554 -44.86 14.54 -18.52
C ALA A 554 -46.35 14.78 -18.81
N ALA A 555 -47.25 14.27 -17.95
CA ALA A 555 -48.69 14.44 -18.08
C ALA A 555 -49.13 15.90 -17.88
N THR A 556 -48.43 16.66 -17.04
CA THR A 556 -48.66 18.10 -16.86
C THR A 556 -48.09 18.99 -17.99
N GLY A 557 -47.55 18.39 -19.06
CA GLY A 557 -47.08 19.12 -20.24
C GLY A 557 -45.68 19.74 -20.12
N LYS A 558 -44.88 19.37 -19.10
CA LYS A 558 -43.47 19.79 -19.02
C LYS A 558 -42.62 19.00 -20.02
N GLN A 559 -41.78 19.70 -20.78
CA GLN A 559 -40.75 19.05 -21.62
C GLN A 559 -39.71 18.36 -20.73
N LEU A 560 -39.56 17.05 -20.92
CA LEU A 560 -38.56 16.23 -20.24
C LEU A 560 -37.26 16.18 -21.04
N GLU A 561 -36.12 16.26 -20.35
CA GLU A 561 -34.80 16.09 -20.96
C GLU A 561 -34.55 14.64 -21.38
N LYS A 562 -33.65 14.40 -22.34
CA LYS A 562 -33.32 13.05 -22.86
C LYS A 562 -32.97 12.04 -21.76
N ASN A 563 -32.26 12.48 -20.70
CA ASN A 563 -31.92 11.62 -19.56
C ASN A 563 -33.16 11.19 -18.74
N GLN A 564 -34.19 12.03 -18.66
CA GLN A 564 -35.43 11.73 -17.95
C GLN A 564 -36.29 10.72 -18.73
N LEU A 565 -36.32 10.83 -20.07
CA LEU A 565 -36.98 9.86 -20.94
C LEU A 565 -36.32 8.47 -20.86
N GLU A 566 -34.99 8.41 -20.85
CA GLU A 566 -34.25 7.15 -20.65
C GLU A 566 -34.53 6.51 -19.28
N LYS A 567 -34.78 7.31 -18.23
CA LYS A 567 -35.19 6.80 -16.91
C LYS A 567 -36.60 6.20 -16.93
N ILE A 568 -37.53 6.82 -17.66
CA ILE A 568 -38.90 6.28 -17.81
C ILE A 568 -38.86 4.95 -18.60
N GLN A 569 -38.03 4.83 -19.64
CA GLN A 569 -37.89 3.58 -20.39
C GLN A 569 -37.37 2.39 -19.55
N LYS A 570 -36.64 2.66 -18.46
CA LYS A 570 -36.11 1.61 -17.56
C LYS A 570 -37.12 1.09 -16.55
N GLU A 571 -38.33 1.64 -16.49
CA GLU A 571 -39.35 1.25 -15.53
C GLU A 571 -39.72 -0.23 -15.61
N THR A 572 -39.91 -0.76 -16.81
CA THR A 572 -40.28 -2.17 -17.02
C THR A 572 -39.21 -3.12 -16.47
N ALA A 573 -37.93 -2.79 -16.68
CA ALA A 573 -36.81 -3.57 -16.15
C ALA A 573 -36.72 -3.50 -14.62
N LEU A 574 -37.00 -2.33 -14.02
CA LEU A 574 -36.99 -2.15 -12.56
C LEU A 574 -38.18 -2.86 -11.88
N LEU A 575 -39.32 -2.97 -12.56
CA LEU A 575 -40.47 -3.73 -12.07
C LEU A 575 -40.20 -5.24 -12.10
N GLN A 576 -39.58 -5.75 -13.17
CA GLN A 576 -39.13 -7.15 -13.22
C GLN A 576 -38.10 -7.46 -12.13
N GLU A 577 -37.09 -6.60 -11.95
CA GLU A 577 -36.09 -6.79 -10.88
C GLU A 577 -36.71 -6.74 -9.47
N LEU A 578 -37.77 -5.95 -9.27
CA LEU A 578 -38.52 -5.92 -8.01
C LEU A 578 -39.31 -7.22 -7.80
N GLU A 579 -39.98 -7.71 -8.85
CA GLU A 579 -40.77 -8.95 -8.82
C GLU A 579 -39.88 -10.17 -8.55
N ASP A 580 -38.73 -10.27 -9.22
CA ASP A 580 -37.75 -11.33 -9.00
C ASP A 580 -37.25 -11.35 -7.54
N LEU A 581 -36.98 -10.17 -6.97
CA LEU A 581 -36.53 -10.03 -5.57
C LEU A 581 -37.65 -10.29 -4.54
N GLU A 582 -38.92 -10.04 -4.89
CA GLU A 582 -40.07 -10.34 -4.03
C GLU A 582 -40.49 -11.82 -4.12
N LEU A 583 -40.26 -12.48 -5.27
CA LEU A 583 -40.51 -13.91 -5.49
C LEU A 583 -39.35 -14.82 -5.03
N GLY A 584 -38.16 -14.25 -4.78
CA GLY A 584 -36.99 -14.99 -4.29
C GLY A 584 -36.38 -15.93 -5.35
N ILE A 585 -36.45 -15.56 -6.62
CA ILE A 585 -35.93 -16.32 -7.78
C ILE A 585 -34.46 -15.97 -8.07
#